data_AF-A0A0N0KHX2-F1
#
_entry.id   AF-A0A0N0KHX2-F1
#
_cell.length_a   1.000
_cell.length_b   1.000
_cell.length_c   1.000
_cell.angle_alpha   90.00
_cell.angle_beta   90.00
_cell.angle_gamma   90.00
#
_symmetry.space_group_name_H-M   'P 1'
#
loop_
_entity.id
_entity.type
_entity.pdbx_description
1 polymer ?
#
loop_
_entity_poly.entity_id
_entity_poly.type
_entity_poly.pdbx_seq_one_letter_code
_entity_poly.pdbx_strand_id
1 'polypeptide(L)'
;MSRIAIALIVSATAAVAAPTAASACYGCYAPPPCQTCYQQQYVPPQYQSVQETVMVAPGRVVAHRTPPEYRTVMVPKTVMVSPGGVEYERIPPQYATRERVEMVSPGYTTYAPVRPRCGSCGW
;
A
#
# COMPACT_ATOMS: atom_id res chain seq x y z
N MET A 1 108.25 -39.58 -18.21
CA MET A 1 107.84 -38.17 -18.37
C MET A 1 106.61 -38.19 -19.27
N SER A 2 105.39 -37.71 -18.99
CA SER A 2 104.86 -36.62 -18.17
C SER A 2 103.32 -36.86 -17.99
N ARG A 3 102.80 -37.00 -16.77
CA ARG A 3 101.90 -36.07 -16.02
C ARG A 3 100.55 -35.68 -16.67
N ILE A 4 99.47 -36.30 -16.13
CA ILE A 4 98.18 -35.77 -15.61
C ILE A 4 97.75 -34.33 -16.01
N ALA A 5 96.47 -34.17 -16.44
CA ALA A 5 95.45 -33.18 -15.95
C ALA A 5 94.30 -33.00 -16.98
N ILE A 6 93.03 -33.37 -16.71
CA ILE A 6 91.93 -32.68 -15.99
C ILE A 6 91.02 -31.78 -16.87
N ALA A 7 89.72 -32.13 -16.82
CA ALA A 7 88.47 -31.35 -16.92
C ALA A 7 88.09 -30.60 -18.21
N LEU A 8 86.83 -30.81 -18.64
CA LEU A 8 85.85 -29.73 -18.69
C LEU A 8 84.42 -30.32 -18.54
N ILE A 9 83.69 -29.73 -17.60
CA ILE A 9 82.35 -30.08 -17.13
C ILE A 9 81.34 -29.43 -18.08
N VAL A 10 80.46 -30.20 -18.71
CA VAL A 10 79.33 -29.66 -19.47
C VAL A 10 78.15 -29.51 -18.50
N SER A 11 77.86 -28.27 -18.13
CA SER A 11 76.74 -27.88 -17.29
C SER A 11 75.42 -28.02 -18.04
N ALA A 12 74.55 -28.93 -17.58
CA ALA A 12 73.16 -29.00 -18.04
C ALA A 12 72.32 -27.96 -17.29
N THR A 13 71.97 -26.86 -17.95
CA THR A 13 70.98 -25.91 -17.43
C THR A 13 69.58 -26.50 -17.61
N ALA A 14 69.00 -27.00 -16.51
CA ALA A 14 67.59 -27.35 -16.47
C ALA A 14 66.75 -26.06 -16.53
N ALA A 15 66.03 -25.85 -17.64
CA ALA A 15 65.00 -24.83 -17.72
C ALA A 15 63.84 -25.24 -16.79
N VAL A 16 63.78 -24.61 -15.61
CA VAL A 16 62.64 -24.77 -14.71
C VAL A 16 61.48 -23.99 -15.34
N ALA A 17 60.58 -24.70 -16.02
CA ALA A 17 59.27 -24.18 -16.34
C ALA A 17 58.55 -23.91 -15.01
N ALA A 18 58.53 -22.64 -14.58
CA ALA A 18 57.66 -22.23 -13.49
C ALA A 18 56.22 -22.49 -13.96
N PRO A 19 55.45 -23.37 -13.30
CA PRO A 19 54.05 -23.48 -13.62
C PRO A 19 53.44 -22.12 -13.32
N THR A 20 52.88 -21.47 -14.35
CA THR A 20 52.04 -20.31 -14.14
C THR A 20 50.94 -20.77 -13.19
N ALA A 21 50.85 -20.13 -12.03
CA ALA A 21 49.88 -20.43 -10.98
C ALA A 21 48.44 -20.05 -11.39
N ALA A 22 48.08 -20.33 -12.64
CA ALA A 22 46.77 -20.07 -13.22
C ALA A 22 45.90 -21.35 -13.27
N SER A 23 46.37 -22.50 -12.80
CA SER A 23 45.60 -23.75 -12.87
C SER A 23 45.76 -24.67 -11.66
N ALA A 24 45.51 -24.15 -10.45
CA ALA A 24 45.40 -25.02 -9.28
C ALA A 24 44.33 -24.53 -8.30
N CYS A 25 43.06 -24.67 -8.71
CA CYS A 25 41.98 -24.87 -7.73
C CYS A 25 40.82 -25.66 -8.34
N TYR A 26 41.09 -26.92 -8.75
CA TYR A 26 40.05 -27.91 -9.03
C TYR A 26 39.37 -28.27 -7.70
N GLY A 27 38.39 -27.47 -7.29
CA GLY A 27 37.68 -27.64 -6.01
C GLY A 27 37.48 -26.37 -5.20
N CYS A 28 37.86 -25.20 -5.72
CA CYS A 28 37.37 -23.94 -5.16
C CYS A 28 35.84 -23.91 -5.38
N TYR A 29 35.07 -24.31 -4.35
CA TYR A 29 33.65 -23.98 -4.23
C TYR A 29 33.59 -22.45 -4.16
N ALA A 30 33.59 -21.80 -5.33
CA ALA A 30 33.25 -20.40 -5.41
C ALA A 30 31.80 -20.33 -4.95
N PRO A 31 31.51 -19.79 -3.75
CA PRO A 31 30.14 -19.62 -3.33
C PRO A 31 29.44 -18.82 -4.44
N PRO A 32 28.21 -19.19 -4.82
CA PRO A 32 27.47 -18.48 -5.85
C PRO A 32 27.53 -16.99 -5.52
N PRO A 33 27.79 -16.11 -6.50
CA PRO A 33 28.02 -14.71 -6.21
C PRO A 33 26.77 -14.17 -5.49
N CYS A 34 26.98 -13.59 -4.32
CA CYS A 34 25.89 -13.12 -3.46
C CYS A 34 25.33 -11.84 -4.07
N GLN A 35 24.36 -11.97 -4.96
CA GLN A 35 23.91 -10.87 -5.81
C GLN A 35 23.06 -9.82 -5.06
N THR A 36 22.61 -10.06 -3.83
CA THR A 36 21.63 -9.15 -3.21
C THR A 36 21.83 -9.02 -1.69
N CYS A 37 22.55 -7.98 -1.24
CA CYS A 37 22.52 -7.54 0.17
C CYS A 37 21.14 -6.93 0.56
N TYR A 38 20.32 -6.60 -0.44
CA TYR A 38 18.98 -6.05 -0.26
C TYR A 38 17.93 -7.03 -0.77
N GLN A 39 16.91 -7.26 0.04
CA GLN A 39 15.74 -8.04 -0.38
C GLN A 39 14.56 -7.11 -0.59
N GLN A 40 13.80 -7.37 -1.65
CA GLN A 40 12.54 -6.70 -1.89
C GLN A 40 11.53 -7.08 -0.80
N GLN A 41 11.04 -6.09 -0.07
CA GLN A 41 9.99 -6.23 0.93
C GLN A 41 8.73 -5.52 0.43
N TYR A 42 7.63 -6.27 0.40
CA TYR A 42 6.31 -5.76 0.04
C TYR A 42 5.57 -5.36 1.31
N VAL A 43 5.14 -4.10 1.38
CA VAL A 43 4.26 -3.59 2.44
C VAL A 43 2.84 -3.51 1.87
N PRO A 44 1.86 -4.24 2.45
CA PRO A 44 0.49 -4.22 1.94
C PRO A 44 -0.18 -2.86 2.19
N PRO A 45 -1.16 -2.48 1.34
CA PRO A 45 -1.96 -1.27 1.56
C PRO A 45 -2.77 -1.39 2.86
N GLN A 46 -2.98 -0.24 3.51
CA GLN A 46 -3.79 -0.17 4.72
C GLN A 46 -5.17 0.42 4.40
N TYR A 47 -6.19 -0.21 4.96
CA TYR A 47 -7.59 0.18 4.82
C TYR A 47 -8.19 0.49 6.18
N GLN A 48 -9.10 1.47 6.20
CA GLN A 48 -9.83 1.86 7.41
C GLN A 48 -11.31 1.99 7.11
N SER A 49 -12.15 1.57 8.06
CA SER A 49 -13.59 1.81 8.05
C SER A 49 -13.87 3.24 8.52
N VAL A 50 -14.40 4.07 7.63
CA VAL A 50 -14.84 5.43 7.95
C VAL A 50 -16.35 5.44 8.06
N GLN A 51 -16.84 6.02 9.16
CA GLN A 51 -18.27 6.27 9.36
C GLN A 51 -18.56 7.72 8.98
N GLU A 52 -19.51 7.90 8.07
CA GLU A 52 -19.95 9.23 7.63
C GLU A 52 -21.43 9.41 7.95
N THR A 53 -21.77 10.55 8.54
CA THR A 53 -23.16 10.95 8.78
C THR A 53 -23.69 11.63 7.53
N VAL A 54 -24.61 10.95 6.84
CA VAL A 54 -25.19 11.45 5.58
C VAL A 54 -26.66 11.80 5.80
N MET A 55 -27.09 12.94 5.27
CA MET A 55 -28.50 13.33 5.24
C MET A 55 -29.26 12.45 4.24
N VAL A 56 -30.23 11.69 4.71
CA VAL A 56 -31.03 10.77 3.87
C VAL A 56 -32.34 11.40 3.41
N ALA A 57 -32.89 12.32 4.20
CA ALA A 57 -34.08 13.08 3.84
C ALA A 57 -33.95 14.52 4.35
N PRO A 58 -34.12 15.53 3.47
CA PRO A 58 -34.11 16.91 3.90
C PRO A 58 -35.34 17.22 4.75
N GLY A 59 -35.17 18.13 5.70
CA GLY A 59 -36.29 18.67 6.47
C GLY A 59 -37.26 19.43 5.55
N ARG A 60 -38.55 19.32 5.81
CA ARG A 60 -39.59 20.00 5.02
C ARG A 60 -40.73 20.47 5.89
N VAL A 61 -41.50 21.42 5.37
CA VAL A 61 -42.74 21.90 5.98
C VAL A 61 -43.90 21.45 5.12
N VAL A 62 -44.88 20.78 5.72
CA VAL A 62 -46.12 20.38 5.04
C VAL A 62 -47.24 21.30 5.53
N ALA A 63 -47.99 21.87 4.58
CA ALA A 63 -49.13 22.72 4.88
C ALA A 63 -50.43 21.93 4.72
N HIS A 64 -51.18 21.79 5.81
CA HIS A 64 -52.51 21.21 5.81
C HIS A 64 -53.55 22.33 5.75
N ARG A 65 -54.35 22.36 4.67
CA ARG A 65 -55.35 23.40 4.44
C ARG A 65 -56.74 22.84 4.67
N THR A 66 -57.47 23.46 5.58
CA THR A 66 -58.89 23.16 5.82
C THR A 66 -59.75 24.23 5.15
N PRO A 67 -60.63 23.85 4.19
CA PRO A 67 -61.48 24.82 3.51
C PRO A 67 -62.54 25.39 4.47
N PRO A 68 -62.99 26.64 4.25
CA PRO A 68 -64.08 27.21 5.01
C PRO A 68 -65.41 26.55 4.67
N GLU A 69 -66.26 26.36 5.69
CA GLU A 69 -67.61 25.81 5.52
C GLU A 69 -68.67 26.90 5.64
N TYR A 70 -69.57 26.92 4.65
CA TYR A 70 -70.70 27.85 4.58
C TYR A 70 -72.02 27.11 4.61
N ARG A 71 -73.00 27.68 5.31
CA ARG A 71 -74.37 27.18 5.33
C ARG A 71 -75.35 28.32 5.05
N THR A 72 -76.31 28.07 4.17
CA THR A 72 -77.44 28.97 3.93
C THR A 72 -78.55 28.62 4.91
N VAL A 73 -79.06 29.61 5.64
CA VAL A 73 -80.19 29.45 6.57
C VAL A 73 -81.51 29.91 5.90
N MET A 74 -82.66 29.54 6.45
CA MET A 74 -84.00 29.78 5.84
C MET A 74 -84.35 31.26 5.64
N VAL A 75 -83.59 32.18 6.22
CA VAL A 75 -83.54 33.60 5.85
C VAL A 75 -82.29 33.78 4.99
N PRO A 76 -82.33 34.35 3.77
CA PRO A 76 -81.19 34.44 2.87
C PRO A 76 -80.04 35.23 3.49
N LYS A 77 -79.18 34.52 4.22
CA LYS A 77 -77.99 35.02 4.88
C LYS A 77 -76.97 33.89 4.89
N THR A 78 -75.84 34.11 4.23
CA THR A 78 -74.70 33.20 4.30
C THR A 78 -74.02 33.41 5.65
N VAL A 79 -73.93 32.35 6.45
CA VAL A 79 -73.22 32.38 7.73
C VAL A 79 -71.99 31.49 7.62
N MET A 80 -70.83 32.03 7.98
CA MET A 80 -69.60 31.26 8.13
C MET A 80 -69.76 30.34 9.34
N VAL A 81 -69.65 29.03 9.12
CA VAL A 81 -69.86 28.01 10.16
C VAL A 81 -68.54 27.63 10.81
N SER A 82 -67.47 27.58 10.02
CA SER A 82 -66.10 27.43 10.52
C SER A 82 -65.16 28.30 9.67
N PRO A 83 -64.24 29.04 10.30
CA PRO A 83 -63.16 29.67 9.56
C PRO A 83 -62.29 28.59 8.91
N GLY A 84 -61.80 28.88 7.70
CA GLY A 84 -60.73 28.09 7.10
C GLY A 84 -59.43 28.29 7.89
N GLY A 85 -58.51 27.34 7.77
CA GLY A 85 -57.24 27.37 8.51
C GLY A 85 -56.12 26.71 7.72
N VAL A 86 -54.89 27.08 8.08
CA VAL A 86 -53.68 26.42 7.60
C VAL A 86 -52.85 26.01 8.80
N GLU A 87 -52.58 24.71 8.90
CA GLU A 87 -51.66 24.16 9.89
C GLU A 87 -50.35 23.79 9.21
N TYR A 88 -49.24 24.12 9.87
CA TYR A 88 -47.89 23.84 9.36
C TYR A 88 -47.24 22.77 10.21
N GLU A 89 -47.01 21.60 9.62
CA GLU A 89 -46.24 20.53 10.25
C GLU A 89 -44.77 20.64 9.80
N ARG A 90 -43.86 20.72 10.78
CA ARG A 90 -42.42 20.76 10.52
C ARG A 90 -41.81 19.38 10.70
N ILE A 91 -41.33 18.80 9.61
CA ILE A 91 -40.67 17.50 9.60
C ILE A 91 -39.15 17.74 9.65
N PRO A 92 -38.43 17.26 10.69
CA PRO A 92 -36.99 17.46 10.81
C PRO A 92 -36.22 16.66 9.75
N PRO A 93 -34.98 17.08 9.40
CA PRO A 93 -34.11 16.29 8.55
C PRO A 93 -33.75 14.95 9.20
N GLN A 94 -33.61 13.92 8.38
CA GLN A 94 -33.21 12.59 8.83
C GLN A 94 -31.78 12.29 8.39
N TYR A 95 -31.00 11.74 9.32
CA TYR A 95 -29.60 11.37 9.11
C TYR A 95 -29.41 9.88 9.33
N ALA A 96 -28.48 9.29 8.60
CA ALA A 96 -28.05 7.92 8.79
C ALA A 96 -26.53 7.81 8.74
N THR A 97 -26.00 6.80 9.43
CA THR A 97 -24.57 6.47 9.38
C THR A 97 -24.33 5.53 8.22
N ARG A 98 -23.39 5.90 7.34
CA ARG A 98 -22.90 5.04 6.28
C ARG A 98 -21.46 4.63 6.58
N GLU A 99 -21.19 3.34 6.48
CA GLU A 99 -19.84 2.81 6.57
C GLU A 99 -19.24 2.68 5.17
N ARG A 100 -18.00 3.13 5.00
CA ARG A 100 -17.22 2.95 3.78
C ARG A 100 -15.79 2.55 4.13
N VAL A 101 -15.26 1.59 3.39
CA VAL A 101 -13.85 1.20 3.46
C VAL A 101 -13.06 2.12 2.54
N GLU A 102 -12.06 2.80 3.10
CA GLU A 102 -11.17 3.70 2.37
C GLU A 102 -9.71 3.29 2.57
N MET A 103 -8.91 3.44 1.51
CA MET A 103 -7.46 3.21 1.57
C MET A 103 -6.79 4.43 2.21
N VAL A 104 -6.09 4.22 3.32
CA VAL A 104 -5.40 5.30 4.06
C VAL A 104 -3.92 5.36 3.76
N SER A 105 -3.34 4.25 3.30
CA SER A 105 -1.93 4.18 2.90
C SER A 105 -1.78 3.24 1.70
N PRO A 106 -1.17 3.70 0.59
CA PRO A 106 -0.91 2.83 -0.54
C PRO A 106 0.17 1.80 -0.18
N GLY A 107 0.02 0.59 -0.71
CA GLY A 107 1.07 -0.43 -0.63
C GLY A 107 2.27 0.00 -1.45
N TYR A 108 3.46 -0.28 -0.95
CA TYR A 108 4.69 0.04 -1.64
C TYR A 108 5.72 -1.07 -1.45
N THR A 109 6.72 -1.03 -2.31
CA THR A 109 7.79 -2.01 -2.33
C THR A 109 9.09 -1.29 -2.03
N THR A 110 9.83 -1.79 -1.04
CA THR A 110 11.13 -1.23 -0.63
C THR A 110 12.21 -2.30 -0.62
N TYR A 111 13.47 -1.88 -0.65
CA TYR A 111 14.63 -2.75 -0.54
C TYR A 111 15.21 -2.62 0.86
N ALA A 112 15.09 -3.66 1.67
CA ALA A 112 15.64 -3.68 3.03
C ALA A 112 16.93 -4.51 3.07
N PRO A 113 17.93 -4.08 3.86
CA PRO A 113 19.14 -4.87 4.05
C PRO A 113 18.80 -6.16 4.78
N VAL A 114 19.24 -7.29 4.26
CA VAL A 114 19.10 -8.60 4.92
C VAL A 114 20.48 -9.08 5.31
N ARG A 115 20.63 -9.65 6.51
CA ARG A 115 21.87 -10.32 6.89
C ARG A 115 22.09 -11.46 5.90
N PRO A 116 23.13 -11.40 5.06
CA PRO A 116 23.38 -12.48 4.13
C PRO A 116 23.88 -13.68 4.94
N ARG A 117 23.64 -14.87 4.40
CA ARG A 117 24.28 -16.08 4.92
C ARG A 117 25.80 -16.10 4.68
N CYS A 118 26.31 -15.13 3.91
CA CYS A 118 27.71 -14.92 3.61
C CYS A 118 28.15 -13.57 4.23
N GLY A 119 29.24 -13.56 5.00
CA GLY A 119 29.69 -12.41 5.80
C GLY A 119 30.26 -11.22 5.01
N SER A 120 29.88 -11.02 3.74
CA SER A 120 30.49 -10.04 2.84
C SER A 120 29.74 -8.71 2.71
N CYS A 121 28.61 -8.51 3.38
CA CYS A 121 27.96 -7.19 3.42
C CYS A 121 28.52 -6.44 4.64
N GLY A 122 29.54 -5.63 4.39
CA GLY A 122 30.28 -4.87 5.40
C GLY A 122 29.45 -3.78 6.07
N TRP A 123 29.77 -3.54 7.33
CA TRP A 123 29.82 -2.20 7.91
C TRP A 123 31.23 -1.65 7.70
#